data_AF-A0A1M6BC77-F1
#
_entry.id   AF-A0A1M6BC77-F1
#
_cell.length_a   1.000
_cell.length_b   1.000
_cell.length_c   1.000
_cell.angle_alpha   90.00
_cell.angle_beta   90.00
_cell.angle_gamma   90.00
#
_symmetry.space_group_name_H-M   'P 1'
#
loop_
_entity.id
_entity.type
_entity.pdbx_description
1 polymer ?
#
loop_
_entity_poly.entity_id
_entity_poly.type
_entity_poly.pdbx_seq_one_letter_code
_entity_poly.pdbx_strand_id
1 'polypeptide(L)'
;MKKLVHFVAEIGTIMYVGGILSHIVIGAINAHPSPEVASTILFYKLQSAYILILPGLALKILTDLILVFAFGERAWWMRVKLAMTAFLAVNAFVFLVPMMPDLLALAQASIPDGKLSEEFHVLESKEILVGVSNVIPLIVELIMGSFKPALSRRERAANPQLA
;
A
#
# COMPACT_ATOMS: atom_id res chain seq x y z
N MET A 1 25.47 -6.90 6.04
CA MET A 1 24.41 -5.94 6.43
C MET A 1 23.44 -5.61 5.30
N LYS A 2 23.88 -5.29 4.07
CA LYS A 2 22.97 -4.99 2.93
C LYS A 2 21.92 -6.10 2.66
N LYS A 3 22.31 -7.39 2.75
CA LYS A 3 21.40 -8.54 2.61
C LYS A 3 20.27 -8.56 3.67
N LEU A 4 20.56 -8.15 4.90
CA LEU A 4 19.55 -8.05 5.97
C LEU A 4 18.54 -6.94 5.66
N VAL A 5 19.01 -5.78 5.16
CA VAL A 5 18.12 -4.68 4.74
C VAL A 5 17.20 -5.11 3.60
N HIS A 6 17.71 -5.86 2.63
CA HIS A 6 16.88 -6.44 1.57
C HIS A 6 15.84 -7.41 2.11
N PHE A 7 16.22 -8.30 3.03
CA PHE A 7 15.28 -9.22 3.66
C PHE A 7 14.17 -8.50 4.44
N VAL A 8 14.50 -7.45 5.20
CA VAL A 8 13.49 -6.62 5.89
C VAL A 8 12.58 -5.90 4.88
N ALA A 9 13.13 -5.45 3.76
CA ALA A 9 12.35 -4.80 2.70
C ALA A 9 11.36 -5.78 2.03
N GLU A 10 11.74 -7.05 1.89
CA GLU A 10 10.86 -8.13 1.42
C GLU A 10 9.73 -8.39 2.41
N ILE A 11 10.02 -8.49 3.71
CA ILE A 11 8.99 -8.61 4.76
C ILE A 11 8.00 -7.44 4.68
N GLY A 12 8.51 -6.20 4.62
CA GLY A 12 7.67 -5.01 4.48
C GLY A 12 6.80 -5.04 3.23
N THR A 13 7.34 -5.58 2.13
CA THR A 13 6.59 -5.77 0.87
C THR A 13 5.50 -6.81 0.99
N ILE A 14 5.77 -7.96 1.62
CA ILE A 14 4.75 -9.00 1.85
C ILE A 14 3.62 -8.47 2.73
N MET A 15 3.94 -7.79 3.82
CA MET A 15 2.94 -7.19 4.71
C MET A 15 2.08 -6.16 3.98
N TYR A 16 2.72 -5.27 3.23
CA TYR A 16 2.04 -4.19 2.52
C TYR A 16 1.15 -4.72 1.38
N VAL A 17 1.71 -5.51 0.47
CA VAL A 17 1.00 -6.04 -0.70
C VAL A 17 -0.04 -7.08 -0.28
N GLY A 18 0.30 -7.97 0.64
CA GLY A 18 -0.61 -8.99 1.15
C GLY A 18 -1.86 -8.39 1.81
N GLY A 19 -1.67 -7.33 2.61
CA GLY A 19 -2.78 -6.57 3.19
C GLY A 19 -3.68 -5.93 2.12
N ILE A 20 -3.10 -5.27 1.12
CA ILE A 20 -3.85 -4.65 0.01
C ILE A 20 -4.65 -5.69 -0.78
N LEU A 21 -4.03 -6.81 -1.16
CA LEU A 21 -4.70 -7.87 -1.91
C LEU A 21 -5.88 -8.46 -1.12
N SER A 22 -5.73 -8.63 0.19
CA SER A 22 -6.83 -9.06 1.06
C SER A 22 -8.01 -8.06 1.03
N HIS A 23 -7.73 -6.76 1.07
CA HIS A 23 -8.78 -5.73 1.00
C HIS A 23 -9.54 -5.74 -0.33
N ILE A 24 -8.83 -5.95 -1.44
CA ILE A 24 -9.42 -6.05 -2.79
C ILE A 24 -10.34 -7.27 -2.87
N VAL A 25 -9.87 -8.44 -2.43
CA VAL A 25 -10.66 -9.68 -2.48
C VAL A 25 -11.93 -9.54 -1.63
N ILE A 26 -11.82 -9.03 -0.40
CA ILE A 26 -12.97 -8.85 0.48
C ILE A 26 -13.99 -7.87 -0.13
N GLY A 27 -13.51 -6.78 -0.74
CA GLY A 27 -14.37 -5.82 -1.43
C GLY A 27 -15.09 -6.43 -2.63
N ALA A 28 -14.39 -7.20 -3.46
CA ALA A 28 -14.96 -7.84 -4.64
C ALA A 28 -16.06 -8.87 -4.31
N ILE A 29 -15.88 -9.63 -3.23
CA ILE A 29 -16.86 -10.64 -2.79
C ILE A 29 -18.12 -9.98 -2.21
N ASN A 30 -18.02 -8.76 -1.69
CA ASN A 30 -19.10 -8.05 -0.99
C ASN A 30 -19.43 -6.71 -1.65
N ALA A 31 -19.66 -6.71 -2.97
CA ALA A 31 -19.88 -5.49 -3.74
C ALA A 31 -21.13 -4.69 -3.34
N HIS A 32 -22.14 -5.34 -2.74
CA HIS A 32 -23.38 -4.73 -2.26
C HIS A 32 -23.73 -5.23 -0.86
N PRO A 33 -22.98 -4.83 0.17
CA PRO A 33 -23.16 -5.34 1.52
C PRO A 33 -24.35 -4.69 2.22
N SER A 34 -25.01 -5.41 3.12
CA SER A 34 -25.88 -4.79 4.12
C SER A 34 -25.03 -3.93 5.08
N PRO A 35 -25.62 -2.98 5.83
CA PRO A 35 -24.85 -2.17 6.79
C PRO A 35 -24.04 -2.99 7.81
N GLU A 36 -24.56 -4.13 8.28
CA GLU A 36 -23.87 -5.02 9.22
C GLU A 36 -22.64 -5.67 8.58
N VAL A 37 -22.79 -6.13 7.34
CA VAL A 37 -21.68 -6.73 6.57
C VAL A 37 -20.64 -5.65 6.25
N ALA A 38 -21.07 -4.47 5.83
CA ALA A 38 -20.20 -3.34 5.52
C ALA A 38 -19.38 -2.92 6.75
N SER A 39 -20.04 -2.75 7.90
CA SER A 39 -19.40 -2.43 9.19
C SER A 39 -18.35 -3.47 9.58
N THR A 40 -18.68 -4.76 9.46
CA THR A 40 -17.75 -5.86 9.77
C THR A 40 -16.53 -5.84 8.85
N ILE A 41 -16.75 -5.66 7.54
CA ILE A 41 -15.69 -5.58 6.54
C ILE A 41 -14.77 -4.38 6.77
N LEU A 42 -15.35 -3.20 7.03
CA LEU A 42 -14.60 -1.98 7.25
C LEU A 42 -13.80 -2.04 8.55
N PHE A 43 -14.36 -2.65 9.60
CA PHE A 43 -13.62 -2.92 10.83
C PHE A 43 -12.41 -3.83 10.55
N TYR A 44 -12.62 -4.94 9.82
CA TYR A 44 -11.52 -5.82 9.44
C TYR A 44 -10.46 -5.11 8.59
N LYS A 45 -10.88 -4.36 7.57
CA LYS A 45 -9.98 -3.58 6.71
C LYS A 45 -9.17 -2.58 7.53
N LEU A 46 -9.81 -1.86 8.46
CA LEU A 46 -9.15 -0.90 9.35
C LEU A 46 -8.07 -1.58 10.22
N GLN A 47 -8.41 -2.69 10.87
CA GLN A 47 -7.45 -3.43 11.70
C GLN A 47 -6.31 -4.00 10.86
N SER A 48 -6.62 -4.59 9.70
CA SER A 48 -5.62 -5.10 8.75
C SER A 48 -4.70 -3.98 8.24
N ALA A 49 -5.23 -2.77 8.02
CA ALA A 49 -4.43 -1.62 7.63
C ALA A 49 -3.41 -1.25 8.72
N TYR A 50 -3.84 -1.21 9.98
CA TYR A 50 -2.96 -0.88 11.11
C TYR A 50 -1.94 -1.97 11.44
N ILE A 51 -2.29 -3.24 11.27
CA ILE A 51 -1.42 -4.37 11.64
C ILE A 51 -0.43 -4.73 10.52
N LEU A 52 -0.85 -4.64 9.25
CA LEU A 52 -0.07 -5.13 8.11
C LEU A 52 0.35 -4.01 7.16
N ILE A 53 -0.61 -3.21 6.67
CA ILE A 53 -0.34 -2.26 5.59
C ILE A 53 0.57 -1.12 6.05
N LEU A 54 0.21 -0.42 7.13
CA LEU A 54 1.01 0.71 7.62
C LEU A 54 2.39 0.28 8.12
N PRO A 55 2.54 -0.78 8.93
CA PRO A 55 3.86 -1.25 9.34
C PRO A 55 4.69 -1.74 8.15
N GLY A 56 4.07 -2.44 7.18
CA GLY A 56 4.73 -2.88 5.95
C GLY A 56 5.26 -1.71 5.12
N LEU A 57 4.45 -0.67 4.94
CA LEU A 57 4.86 0.57 4.25
C LEU A 57 5.97 1.30 5.01
N ALA A 58 5.88 1.38 6.34
CA ALA A 58 6.93 1.99 7.16
C ALA A 58 8.27 1.24 7.01
N LEU A 59 8.25 -0.10 7.05
CA LEU A 59 9.45 -0.92 6.82
C LEU A 59 10.05 -0.66 5.42
N LYS A 60 9.21 -0.55 4.39
CA LYS A 60 9.66 -0.23 3.02
C LYS A 60 10.33 1.14 2.96
N ILE A 61 9.73 2.16 3.53
CA ILE A 61 10.31 3.51 3.58
C ILE A 61 11.65 3.47 4.31
N LEU A 62 11.70 2.90 5.51
CA LEU A 62 12.94 2.86 6.31
C LEU A 62 14.07 2.12 5.60
N THR A 63 13.78 0.95 5.02
CA THR A 63 14.78 0.18 4.28
C THR A 63 15.27 0.90 3.04
N ASP A 64 14.38 1.59 2.32
CA ASP A 64 14.77 2.38 1.16
C ASP A 64 15.65 3.59 1.54
N LEU A 65 15.32 4.28 2.63
CA LEU A 65 16.15 5.38 3.14
C LEU A 65 17.54 4.87 3.59
N ILE A 66 17.61 3.71 4.26
CA ILE A 66 18.88 3.08 4.63
C ILE A 66 19.71 2.76 3.38
N LEU A 67 19.11 2.22 2.32
CA LEU A 67 19.82 1.93 1.07
C LEU A 67 20.40 3.20 0.43
N VAL A 68 19.66 4.31 0.43
CA VAL A 68 20.14 5.58 -0.15
C VAL A 68 21.21 6.26 0.72
N PHE A 69 20.99 6.36 2.03
CA PHE A 69 21.84 7.16 2.90
C PHE A 69 23.03 6.38 3.48
N ALA A 70 22.82 5.13 3.90
CA ALA A 70 23.88 4.32 4.50
C ALA A 70 24.68 3.52 3.47
N PHE A 71 24.05 3.08 2.38
CA PHE A 71 24.71 2.28 1.33
C PHE A 71 24.98 3.07 0.03
N GLY A 72 24.61 4.35 -0.03
CA GLY A 72 24.92 5.22 -1.17
C GLY A 72 24.23 4.83 -2.47
N GLU A 73 23.11 4.10 -2.43
CA GLU A 73 22.39 3.64 -3.61
C GLU A 73 21.73 4.83 -4.33
N ARG A 74 22.26 5.21 -5.50
CA ARG A 74 21.79 6.39 -6.28
C ARG A 74 21.32 6.05 -7.69
N ALA A 75 21.18 4.76 -7.96
CA ALA A 75 20.65 4.20 -9.20
C ALA A 75 19.30 4.81 -9.59
N TRP A 76 18.99 4.83 -10.89
CA TRP A 76 17.76 5.46 -11.38
C TRP A 76 16.51 4.72 -10.90
N TRP A 77 16.55 3.39 -10.84
CA TRP A 77 15.44 2.56 -10.37
C TRP A 77 15.10 2.89 -8.91
N MET A 78 16.11 3.23 -8.11
CA MET A 78 15.94 3.59 -6.70
C MET A 78 15.20 4.93 -6.56
N ARG A 79 15.47 5.88 -7.47
CA ARG A 79 14.76 7.18 -7.50
C ARG A 79 13.29 7.00 -7.87
N VAL A 80 13.02 6.18 -8.89
CA VAL A 80 11.65 5.85 -9.31
C VAL A 80 10.92 5.13 -8.16
N LYS A 81 11.56 4.12 -7.56
CA LYS A 81 11.03 3.39 -6.41
C LYS A 81 10.66 4.34 -5.27
N LEU A 82 11.56 5.22 -4.86
CA LEU A 82 11.30 6.21 -3.81
C LEU A 82 10.17 7.18 -4.16
N ALA A 83 10.09 7.64 -5.42
CA ALA A 83 9.00 8.50 -5.86
C ALA A 83 7.64 7.80 -5.77
N MET A 84 7.56 6.52 -6.18
CA MET A 84 6.34 5.73 -6.06
C MET A 84 6.00 5.45 -4.59
N THR A 85 6.98 5.07 -3.77
CA THR A 85 6.78 4.88 -2.32
C THR A 85 6.29 6.16 -1.65
N ALA A 86 6.82 7.32 -2.01
CA ALA A 86 6.38 8.61 -1.48
C ALA A 86 4.93 8.92 -1.88
N PHE A 87 4.57 8.71 -3.15
CA PHE A 87 3.20 8.87 -3.63
C PHE A 87 2.23 7.96 -2.86
N LEU A 88 2.57 6.68 -2.73
CA LEU A 88 1.79 5.69 -1.98
C LEU A 88 1.62 6.11 -0.51
N ALA A 89 2.70 6.61 0.11
CA ALA A 89 2.67 7.07 1.50
C ALA A 89 1.78 8.28 1.69
N VAL A 90 1.90 9.29 0.82
CA VAL A 90 1.01 10.46 0.87
C VAL A 90 -0.44 10.02 0.71
N ASN A 91 -0.75 9.17 -0.27
CA ASN A 91 -2.10 8.70 -0.47
C ASN A 91 -2.65 7.90 0.72
N ALA A 92 -1.81 7.06 1.33
CA ALA A 92 -2.20 6.30 2.51
C ALA A 92 -2.46 7.23 3.71
N PHE A 93 -1.51 8.08 4.09
CA PHE A 93 -1.60 8.85 5.32
C PHE A 93 -2.51 10.08 5.25
N VAL A 94 -2.64 10.69 4.07
CA VAL A 94 -3.45 11.92 3.90
C VAL A 94 -4.90 11.61 3.57
N PHE A 95 -5.17 10.52 2.84
CA PHE A 95 -6.52 10.20 2.37
C PHE A 95 -7.05 8.90 3.00
N LEU A 96 -6.42 7.74 2.74
CA LEU A 96 -7.03 6.45 3.11
C LEU A 96 -7.12 6.23 4.63
N VAL A 97 -6.05 6.50 5.38
CA VAL A 97 -6.02 6.32 6.85
C VAL A 97 -7.09 7.13 7.57
N PRO A 98 -7.28 8.44 7.31
CA PRO A 98 -8.36 9.19 7.95
C PRO A 98 -9.75 8.80 7.45
N MET A 99 -9.91 8.41 6.18
CA MET A 99 -11.23 8.05 5.62
C MET A 99 -11.79 6.72 6.13
N MET A 100 -10.93 5.76 6.49
CA MET A 100 -11.38 4.42 6.90
C MET A 100 -12.19 4.41 8.21
N PRO A 101 -11.80 5.12 9.29
CA PRO A 101 -12.63 5.29 10.48
C PRO A 101 -13.98 5.97 10.19
N ASP A 102 -13.99 6.98 9.32
CA ASP A 102 -15.21 7.70 8.96
C ASP A 102 -16.19 6.79 8.19
N LEU A 103 -15.69 5.99 7.25
CA LEU A 103 -16.48 4.97 6.56
C LEU A 103 -17.08 3.96 7.52
N LEU A 104 -16.29 3.48 8.49
CA LEU A 104 -16.77 2.55 9.50
C LEU A 104 -17.88 3.16 10.36
N ALA A 105 -17.70 4.41 10.79
CA ALA A 105 -18.69 5.13 11.59
C ALA A 105 -20.01 5.31 10.82
N LEU A 106 -19.93 5.68 9.54
CA LEU A 106 -21.10 5.82 8.66
C LEU A 106 -21.83 4.48 8.45
N ALA A 107 -21.08 3.39 8.25
CA ALA A 107 -21.67 2.06 8.13
C ALA A 107 -22.37 1.62 9.43
N GLN A 108 -21.76 1.88 10.59
CA GLN A 108 -22.35 1.57 11.91
C GLN A 108 -23.60 2.39 12.18
N ALA A 109 -23.59 3.70 11.85
CA ALA A 109 -24.74 4.58 12.00
C ALA A 109 -25.91 4.17 11.09
N SER A 110 -25.63 3.49 9.98
CA SER A 110 -26.62 3.01 9.00
C SER A 110 -27.31 1.69 9.40
N ILE A 111 -26.86 1.01 10.47
CA ILE A 111 -27.42 -0.29 10.91
C ILE A 111 -28.91 -0.18 11.30
N PRO A 112 -29.36 0.80 12.10
CA PRO A 112 -30.77 0.90 12.49
C PRO A 112 -31.72 1.09 11.31
N ASP A 113 -31.27 1.80 10.27
CA ASP A 113 -32.05 2.11 9.08
C ASP A 113 -32.02 0.98 8.03
N GLY A 114 -31.15 -0.02 8.22
CA GLY A 114 -31.00 -1.18 7.34
C GLY A 114 -30.48 -0.85 5.94
N LYS A 115 -30.04 0.40 5.71
CA LYS A 115 -29.54 0.89 4.42
C LYS A 115 -28.38 1.85 4.63
N LEU A 116 -27.33 1.71 3.82
CA LEU A 116 -26.18 2.61 3.84
C LEU A 116 -26.59 4.03 3.41
N SER A 117 -26.07 5.02 4.10
CA SER A 117 -26.39 6.43 3.85
C SER A 117 -25.76 6.95 2.54
N GLU A 118 -26.25 8.08 2.04
CA GLU A 118 -25.66 8.71 0.85
C GLU A 118 -24.22 9.19 1.14
N GLU A 119 -23.98 9.71 2.34
CA GLU A 119 -22.65 10.13 2.78
C GLU A 119 -21.65 8.97 2.77
N PHE A 120 -22.12 7.77 3.14
CA PHE A 120 -21.33 6.55 3.05
C PHE A 120 -20.87 6.31 1.60
N HIS A 121 -21.80 6.29 0.65
CA HIS A 121 -21.49 6.03 -0.76
C HIS A 121 -20.60 7.11 -1.40
N VAL A 122 -20.79 8.38 -1.01
CA VAL A 122 -19.92 9.47 -1.45
C VAL A 122 -18.49 9.28 -0.94
N LEU A 123 -18.33 8.92 0.32
CA LEU A 123 -17.01 8.70 0.92
C LEU A 123 -16.35 7.42 0.39
N GLU A 124 -17.13 6.36 0.20
CA GLU A 124 -16.70 5.08 -0.36
C GLU A 124 -16.20 5.27 -1.80
N SER A 125 -16.92 6.05 -2.61
CA SER A 125 -16.51 6.37 -3.97
C SER A 125 -15.16 7.09 -4.01
N LYS A 126 -14.90 7.99 -3.04
CA LYS A 126 -13.60 8.65 -2.90
C LYS A 126 -12.52 7.65 -2.49
N GLU A 127 -12.82 6.73 -1.57
CA GLU A 127 -11.88 5.69 -1.11
C GLU A 127 -11.44 4.82 -2.28
N ILE A 128 -12.40 4.34 -3.08
CA ILE A 128 -12.15 3.54 -4.27
C ILE A 128 -11.28 4.30 -5.27
N LEU A 129 -11.58 5.57 -5.53
CA LEU A 129 -10.79 6.39 -6.46
C LEU A 129 -9.33 6.53 -6.00
N VAL A 130 -9.11 6.83 -4.73
CA VAL A 130 -7.76 6.92 -4.15
C VAL A 130 -7.07 5.55 -4.17
N GLY A 131 -7.79 4.47 -3.84
CA GLY A 131 -7.29 3.10 -3.88
C GLY A 131 -6.83 2.69 -5.28
N VAL A 132 -7.64 2.95 -6.31
CA VAL A 132 -7.31 2.68 -7.72
C VAL A 132 -6.08 3.49 -8.16
N SER A 133 -5.95 4.73 -7.70
CA SER A 133 -4.77 5.57 -8.02
C SER A 133 -3.45 4.98 -7.51
N ASN A 134 -3.49 4.13 -6.48
CA ASN A 134 -2.31 3.47 -5.93
C ASN A 134 -1.85 2.25 -6.74
N VAL A 135 -2.68 1.70 -7.64
CA VAL A 135 -2.38 0.46 -8.37
C VAL A 135 -1.12 0.60 -9.23
N ILE A 136 -1.04 1.65 -10.05
CA ILE A 136 0.10 1.87 -10.94
C ILE A 136 1.39 2.12 -10.12
N PRO A 137 1.42 3.06 -9.15
CA PRO A 137 2.59 3.26 -8.30
C PRO A 137 3.03 2.00 -7.56
N LEU A 138 2.09 1.20 -7.05
CA LEU A 138 2.39 -0.06 -6.38
C LEU A 138 3.09 -1.04 -7.32
N ILE A 139 2.55 -1.26 -8.51
CA ILE A 139 3.13 -2.17 -9.50
C ILE A 139 4.53 -1.69 -9.90
N VAL A 140 4.70 -0.39 -10.16
CA VAL A 140 6.00 0.18 -10.54
C VAL A 140 7.01 0.03 -9.39
N GLU A 141 6.62 0.33 -8.15
CA GLU A 141 7.47 0.17 -6.97
C GLU A 141 7.92 -1.29 -6.79
N LEU A 142 7.01 -2.25 -6.98
CA LEU A 142 7.30 -3.68 -6.89
C LEU A 142 8.26 -4.13 -7.99
N ILE A 143 8.07 -3.66 -9.23
CA ILE A 143 8.97 -4.00 -10.34
C ILE A 143 10.37 -3.43 -10.07
N MET A 144 10.46 -2.15 -9.71
CA MET A 144 11.74 -1.52 -9.35
C MET A 144 12.37 -2.18 -8.13
N GLY A 145 11.56 -2.69 -7.20
CA GLY A 145 11.96 -3.32 -5.95
C GLY A 145 12.43 -4.77 -6.08
N SER A 146 11.89 -5.53 -7.03
CA SER A 146 12.17 -6.95 -7.19
C SER A 146 13.19 -7.24 -8.31
N PHE A 147 13.25 -6.39 -9.34
CA PHE A 147 14.11 -6.59 -10.51
C PHE A 147 15.33 -5.64 -10.54
N LYS A 148 15.82 -5.29 -9.34
CA LYS A 148 16.72 -4.17 -8.95
C LYS A 148 18.03 -3.91 -9.73
N PRO A 149 18.48 -4.67 -10.75
CA PRO A 149 19.39 -4.07 -11.75
C PRO A 149 19.25 -4.58 -13.20
N ALA A 150 18.30 -5.46 -13.51
CA ALA A 150 18.22 -6.08 -14.85
C ALA A 150 17.73 -5.09 -15.93
N LEU A 151 17.14 -3.96 -15.54
CA LEU A 151 16.44 -3.05 -16.46
C LEU A 151 17.36 -2.06 -17.18
N SER A 152 18.61 -1.88 -16.74
CA SER A 152 19.56 -0.95 -17.37
C SER A 152 20.87 -1.62 -17.76
N ARG A 153 21.18 -1.61 -19.07
CA ARG A 153 22.49 -2.06 -19.60
C ARG A 153 23.66 -1.30 -18.97
N ARG A 154 23.47 -0.02 -18.62
CA ARG A 154 24.51 0.82 -18.00
C ARG A 154 24.84 0.40 -16.57
N GLU A 155 23.85 -0.06 -15.79
CA GLU A 155 24.07 -0.48 -14.40
C GLU A 155 24.63 -1.90 -14.32
N ARG A 156 24.25 -2.79 -15.23
CA ARG A 156 24.93 -4.10 -15.42
C ARG A 156 26.40 -3.94 -15.77
N ALA A 157 26.72 -3.02 -16.68
CA ALA A 157 28.11 -2.74 -17.06
C ALA A 157 28.94 -2.10 -15.93
N ALA A 158 28.30 -1.40 -14.99
CA ALA A 158 28.97 -0.77 -13.84
C ALA A 158 29.16 -1.70 -12.64
N ASN A 159 28.57 -2.90 -12.64
CA ASN A 159 28.61 -3.82 -11.50
C ASN A 159 28.74 -5.28 -11.96
N PRO A 160 29.94 -5.74 -12.36
CA PRO A 160 30.18 -7.03 -13.00
C PRO A 160 29.89 -8.26 -12.14
N GLN A 161 29.60 -8.09 -10.84
CA GLN A 161 29.18 -9.17 -9.94
C GLN A 161 27.69 -9.54 -10.08
N LEU A 162 26.92 -8.78 -10.88
CA LEU A 162 25.49 -8.99 -11.14
C LEU A 162 25.21 -9.45 -12.59
N ALA A 163 26.26 -9.79 -13.35
CA ALA A 163 26.19 -10.31 -14.72
C ALA A 163 26.23 -11.84 -14.73
#